data_AF-A0A9X1VDH0-F1
#
_entry.id   AF-A0A9X1VDH0-F1
#
_cell.length_a   1.000
_cell.length_b   1.000
_cell.length_c   1.000
_cell.angle_alpha   90.00
_cell.angle_beta   90.00
_cell.angle_gamma   90.00
#
_symmetry.space_group_name_H-M   'P 1'
#
loop_
_entity.id
_entity.type
_entity.pdbx_description
1 polymer ?
#
loop_
_entity_poly.entity_id
_entity_poly.type
_entity_poly.pdbx_seq_one_letter_code
_entity_poly.pdbx_strand_id
1 'polypeptide(L)'
;MNWKGQILIRTLFGGPEAYYIFKQPSLLKNTFVLVHEDETELLSIEPDFKWTKLNSDYRLAASDAFEQLVRKELLLLTAIHCANYYLTMMAAAA
;
A
#
# COMPACT_ATOMS: atom_id res chain seq x y z
N MET A 1 -6.50 -4.38 19.83
CA MET A 1 -7.01 -3.81 18.55
C MET A 1 -7.34 -4.97 17.62
N ASN A 2 -8.58 -5.10 17.11
CA ASN A 2 -8.99 -6.15 16.17
C ASN A 2 -8.69 -5.79 14.70
N TRP A 3 -7.57 -5.10 14.44
CA TRP A 3 -7.21 -4.67 13.10
C TRP A 3 -6.63 -5.85 12.31
N LYS A 4 -7.20 -6.13 11.13
CA LYS A 4 -6.78 -7.24 10.25
C LYS A 4 -5.62 -6.88 9.32
N GLY A 5 -4.95 -5.74 9.55
CA GLY A 5 -3.80 -5.32 8.74
C GLY A 5 -4.14 -4.90 7.31
N GLN A 6 -5.38 -4.44 7.08
CA GLN A 6 -5.84 -3.94 5.79
C GLN A 6 -6.28 -2.48 5.92
N ILE A 7 -6.06 -1.70 4.87
CA ILE A 7 -6.50 -0.31 4.75
C ILE A 7 -7.31 -0.19 3.47
N LEU A 8 -8.55 0.27 3.59
CA LEU A 8 -9.42 0.57 2.46
C LEU A 8 -9.18 2.02 2.02
N ILE A 9 -8.80 2.20 0.76
CA ILE A 9 -8.62 3.51 0.13
C ILE A 9 -9.80 3.73 -0.81
N ARG A 10 -10.59 4.77 -0.54
CA ARG A 10 -11.69 5.21 -1.40
C ARG A 10 -11.26 6.48 -2.12
N THR A 11 -11.51 6.52 -3.42
CA THR A 11 -11.09 7.65 -4.25
C THR A 11 -12.24 8.15 -5.10
N LEU A 12 -12.22 9.46 -5.38
CA LEU A 12 -13.14 10.13 -6.31
C LEU A 12 -12.32 11.01 -7.25
N PHE A 13 -11.61 10.38 -8.17
CA PHE A 13 -10.70 11.08 -9.09
C PHE A 13 -11.42 11.68 -10.31
N GLY A 14 -12.54 12.37 -10.08
CA GLY A 14 -13.35 13.01 -11.13
C GLY A 14 -14.17 12.05 -12.00
N GLY A 15 -14.25 10.78 -11.59
CA GLY A 15 -15.09 9.73 -12.19
C GLY A 15 -15.90 8.99 -11.11
N PRO A 16 -16.36 7.75 -11.38
CA PRO A 16 -17.02 6.94 -10.35
C PRO A 16 -16.07 6.68 -9.17
N GLU A 17 -16.66 6.44 -8.00
CA GLU A 17 -15.89 6.06 -6.81
C GLU A 17 -15.15 4.76 -7.09
N ALA A 18 -13.86 4.72 -6.77
CA ALA A 18 -13.03 3.53 -6.91
C ALA A 18 -12.49 3.11 -5.55
N TYR A 19 -12.45 1.79 -5.34
CA TYR A 19 -12.04 1.15 -4.09
C TYR A 19 -10.74 0.38 -4.31
N TYR A 20 -9.79 0.61 -3.41
CA TYR A 20 -8.53 -0.11 -3.39
C TYR A 20 -8.26 -0.65 -2.00
N ILE A 21 -7.67 -1.83 -1.92
CA ILE A 21 -7.30 -2.47 -0.67
C ILE A 21 -5.77 -2.52 -0.59
N PHE A 22 -5.23 -1.88 0.43
CA PHE A 22 -3.83 -2.00 0.80
C PHE A 22 -3.69 -3.07 1.90
N LYS A 23 -2.87 -4.08 1.67
CA LYS A 23 -2.72 -5.22 2.61
C LYS A 23 -1.34 -5.85 2.53
N GLN A 24 -0.96 -6.59 3.57
CA GLN A 24 0.08 -7.61 3.44
C GLN A 24 -0.58 -8.92 2.97
N PRO A 25 -0.13 -9.52 1.85
CA PRO A 25 -0.68 -10.77 1.37
C PRO A 25 -0.28 -11.96 2.26
N SER A 26 0.82 -11.83 3.00
CA SER A 26 1.29 -12.81 3.98
C SER A 26 2.12 -12.13 5.05
N LEU A 27 1.98 -12.55 6.32
CA LEU A 27 2.78 -12.06 7.45
C LEU A 27 4.27 -12.44 7.36
N LEU A 28 4.63 -13.40 6.50
CA LEU A 28 6.00 -13.87 6.32
C LEU A 28 6.78 -13.03 5.30
N LYS A 29 6.09 -12.30 4.42
CA LYS A 29 6.74 -11.45 3.41
C LYS A 29 6.64 -10.01 3.87
N ASN A 30 7.79 -9.32 3.93
CA ASN A 30 7.84 -7.88 4.17
C ASN A 30 7.45 -7.12 2.89
N THR A 31 6.25 -7.39 2.39
CA THR A 31 5.74 -6.82 1.15
C THR A 31 4.30 -6.43 1.36
N PHE A 32 3.94 -5.24 0.89
CA PHE A 32 2.58 -4.78 0.81
C PHE A 32 2.10 -4.83 -0.64
N VAL A 33 0.81 -5.05 -0.81
CA VAL A 33 0.15 -4.98 -2.11
C VAL A 33 -1.00 -4.00 -2.06
N LEU A 34 -1.15 -3.23 -3.13
CA LEU A 34 -2.35 -2.48 -3.45
C LEU A 34 -3.13 -3.28 -4.49
N VAL A 35 -4.37 -3.63 -4.16
CA VAL A 35 -5.27 -4.33 -5.08
C VAL A 35 -6.51 -3.50 -5.37
N HIS A 36 -7.06 -3.65 -6.56
CA HIS A 36 -8.38 -3.13 -6.92
C HIS A 36 -9.50 -3.99 -6.28
N GLU A 37 -10.75 -3.52 -6.34
CA GLU A 37 -11.89 -4.23 -5.74
C GLU A 37 -12.17 -5.61 -6.33
N ASP A 38 -11.74 -5.83 -7.58
CA ASP A 38 -11.81 -7.12 -8.29
C ASP A 38 -10.60 -8.03 -8.00
N GLU A 39 -9.83 -7.71 -6.96
CA GLU A 39 -8.60 -8.40 -6.54
C GLU A 39 -7.40 -8.28 -7.51
N THR A 40 -7.51 -7.46 -8.57
CA THR A 40 -6.38 -7.18 -9.46
C THR A 40 -5.25 -6.51 -8.68
N GLU A 41 -4.05 -7.10 -8.69
CA GLU A 41 -2.87 -6.48 -8.10
C GLU A 41 -2.38 -5.33 -8.99
N LEU A 42 -2.28 -4.16 -8.37
CA LEU A 42 -1.88 -2.92 -9.03
C LEU A 42 -0.43 -2.58 -8.72
N LEU A 43 -0.03 -2.71 -7.46
CA LEU A 43 1.27 -2.28 -6.99
C LEU A 43 1.77 -3.18 -5.87
N SER A 44 2.98 -3.68 -6.03
CA SER A 44 3.76 -4.36 -4.99
C SER A 44 4.78 -3.39 -4.41
N ILE A 45 4.87 -3.34 -3.08
CA ILE A 45 5.71 -2.41 -2.31
C ILE A 45 6.52 -3.21 -1.29
N GLU A 46 7.82 -3.30 -1.52
CA GLU A 46 8.76 -3.96 -0.62
C GLU A 46 9.59 -2.89 0.11
N PRO A 47 9.31 -2.62 1.40
CA PRO A 47 10.14 -1.75 2.22
C PRO A 47 11.47 -2.43 2.58
N ASP A 48 12.56 -1.73 2.34
CA ASP A 48 13.86 -1.97 2.99
C ASP A 48 13.94 -1.09 4.25
N PHE A 49 13.39 -1.61 5.35
CA PHE A 49 13.20 -0.84 6.58
C PHE A 49 14.51 -0.68 7.36
N LYS A 50 14.92 0.58 7.59
CA LYS A 50 16.12 0.92 8.36
C LYS A 50 15.73 1.41 9.75
N TRP A 51 15.66 0.45 10.68
CA TRP A 51 15.31 0.67 12.10
C TRP A 51 16.09 1.80 12.78
N THR A 52 17.36 1.99 12.42
CA THR A 52 18.23 3.01 13.03
C THR A 52 17.87 4.46 12.66
N LYS A 53 17.10 4.65 11.58
CA LYS A 53 16.71 5.98 11.09
C LYS A 53 15.19 6.17 11.00
N LEU A 54 14.41 5.16 11.39
CA LEU A 54 12.94 5.12 11.20
C LEU A 54 12.55 5.56 9.77
N ASN A 55 13.31 5.09 8.79
CA ASN A 55 13.04 5.35 7.38
C ASN A 55 13.06 4.05 6.58
N SER A 56 12.43 4.09 5.41
CA SER A 56 12.39 2.97 4.47
C SER A 56 12.77 3.47 3.10
N ASP A 57 13.65 2.74 2.44
CA ASP A 57 13.68 2.78 0.98
C ASP A 57 12.63 1.78 0.47
N TYR A 58 12.04 2.04 -0.69
CA TYR A 58 10.99 1.18 -1.24
C TYR A 58 11.39 0.65 -2.61
N ARG A 59 11.26 -0.67 -2.79
CA ARG A 59 11.24 -1.29 -4.12
C ARG A 59 9.78 -1.41 -4.54
N LEU A 60 9.48 -0.88 -5.72
CA LEU A 60 8.13 -0.80 -6.25
C LEU A 60 8.04 -1.63 -7.54
N ALA A 61 6.98 -2.41 -7.67
CA ALA A 61 6.63 -3.09 -8.91
C ALA A 61 5.18 -2.73 -9.24
N ALA A 62 4.98 -1.94 -10.30
CA ALA A 62 3.68 -1.56 -10.81
C ALA A 62 3.25 -2.53 -11.92
N SER A 63 1.97 -2.88 -11.96
CA SER A 63 1.38 -3.60 -13.09
C SER A 63 1.00 -2.66 -14.22
N ASP A 64 0.82 -3.19 -15.43
CA ASP A 64 0.35 -2.40 -16.57
C ASP A 64 -1.00 -1.71 -16.29
N ALA A 65 -1.87 -2.38 -15.51
CA ALA A 65 -3.16 -1.82 -15.10
C ALA A 65 -2.99 -0.57 -14.19
N PHE A 66 -1.99 -0.57 -13.31
CA PHE A 66 -1.69 0.60 -12.49
C PHE A 66 -1.17 1.78 -13.31
N GLU A 67 -0.31 1.49 -14.30
CA GLU A 67 0.28 2.53 -15.15
C GLU A 67 -0.76 3.28 -16.00
N GLN A 68 -1.93 2.67 -16.24
CA GLN A 68 -3.05 3.24 -16.96
C GLN A 68 -3.99 4.10 -16.11
N LEU A 69 -3.81 4.14 -14.78
CA LEU A 69 -4.67 4.93 -13.89
C LEU A 69 -4.39 6.45 -14.03
N VAL A 70 -5.47 7.23 -14.18
CA VAL A 70 -5.45 8.69 -14.42
C VAL A 70 -4.79 9.50 -13.29
N ARG A 71 -4.74 8.95 -12.07
CA ARG A 71 -4.16 9.57 -10.87
C ARG A 71 -3.24 8.60 -10.12
N LYS A 72 -2.50 7.79 -10.87
CA LYS A 72 -1.60 6.78 -10.31
C LYS A 72 -0.58 7.36 -9.33
N GLU A 73 -0.09 8.58 -9.54
CA GLU A 73 0.90 9.22 -8.67
C GLU A 73 0.34 9.53 -7.28
N LEU A 74 -0.92 9.98 -7.22
CA LEU A 74 -1.61 10.24 -5.95
C LEU A 74 -1.93 8.94 -5.23
N LEU A 75 -2.34 7.91 -5.97
CA LEU A 75 -2.58 6.59 -5.42
C LEU A 75 -1.28 5.94 -4.92
N LEU A 76 -0.17 6.10 -5.65
CA LEU A 76 1.16 5.68 -5.24
C LEU A 76 1.57 6.32 -3.92
N LEU A 77 1.47 7.65 -3.83
CA LEU A 77 1.82 8.39 -2.62
C LEU A 77 0.97 7.92 -1.42
N THR A 78 -0.32 7.67 -1.66
CA THR A 78 -1.24 7.14 -0.64
C THR A 78 -0.84 5.73 -0.21
N ALA A 79 -0.44 4.86 -1.14
CA ALA A 79 0.02 3.51 -0.82
C ALA A 79 1.33 3.50 -0.02
N ILE A 80 2.28 4.38 -0.35
CA ILE A 80 3.51 4.58 0.44
C ILE A 80 3.18 5.11 1.84
N HIS A 81 2.23 6.04 1.95
CA HIS A 81 1.75 6.51 3.24
C HIS A 81 1.15 5.38 4.08
N CYS A 82 0.35 4.51 3.45
CA CYS A 82 -0.21 3.32 4.10
C CYS A 82 0.88 2.36 4.59
N ALA A 83 1.95 2.15 3.81
CA ALA A 83 3.09 1.34 4.22
C ALA A 83 3.79 1.93 5.45
N ASN A 84 4.06 3.24 5.44
CA ASN A 84 4.65 3.95 6.58
C ASN A 84 3.78 3.87 7.84
N TYR A 85 2.47 4.08 7.69
CA TYR A 85 1.51 3.96 8.79
C TYR A 85 1.53 2.56 9.40
N TYR A 86 1.49 1.52 8.55
CA TYR A 86 1.55 0.12 8.99
C TYR A 86 2.83 -0.17 9.78
N LEU A 87 3.99 0.18 9.22
CA LEU A 87 5.29 -0.04 9.86
C LEU A 87 5.42 0.72 11.18
N THR A 88 4.91 1.95 11.24
CA THR A 88 4.89 2.74 12.48
C THR A 88 4.01 2.09 13.54
N MET A 89 2.82 1.60 13.16
CA MET A 89 1.94 0.89 14.08
C MET A 89 2.58 -0.41 14.60
N MET A 90 3.27 -1.16 13.75
CA MET A 90 4.01 -2.35 14.17
C MET A 90 5.13 -2.01 15.14
N ALA A 91 5.95 -1.00 14.82
CA ALA A 91 7.05 -0.58 15.67
C ALA A 91 6.58 -0.07 17.04
N ALA A 92 5.42 0.59 17.11
CA ALA A 92 4.82 1.03 18.36
C ALA A 92 4.16 -0.10 19.19
N ALA A 93 3.89 -1.25 18.57
CA ALA A 93 3.33 -2.42 19.24
C ALA A 93 4.40 -3.42 19.73
N ALA A 94 5.66 -3.25 19.31
CA ALA A 94 6.82 -4.04 19.72
C ALA A 94 7.47 -3.46 20.99
#